data_AF-A0A1G4V761-F1
#
_entry.id   AF-A0A1G4V761-F1
#
_cell.length_a   1.000
_cell.length_b   1.000
_cell.length_c   1.000
_cell.angle_alpha   90.00
_cell.angle_beta   90.00
_cell.angle_gamma   90.00
#
_symmetry.space_group_name_H-M   'P 1'
#
loop_
_entity.id
_entity.type
_entity.pdbx_description
1 polymer ?
#
loop_
_entity_poly.entity_id
_entity_poly.type
_entity_poly.pdbx_seq_one_letter_code
_entity_poly.pdbx_strand_id
1 'polypeptide(L)'
;MITVCRHELKLGFKTLLIWSLSVGIMGLLCILMYTSMEGEMADMAESFSKLGAFSDAFGMSTLSIATLGGFFATEVGTVHGLGSAMFAAITAAVILSKEEDGHTGEFLYSLPISRGSAVTGKALSVLINLVAFTIICGAFYVIGFVALGEDVLWKEMLTFLGRMLLMNVEVASVTLVISAASAKNRLGAGLGLALVFYAYDLIGRVVPDMKDYLFMGPFSFTNASEIFSGKAAPSGSIVSAVVVVAVFVASAYTIYLKKDLAS
;
A
#
# COMPACT_ATOMS: atom_id res chain seq x y z
N MET A 1 8.46 3.61 24.37
CA MET A 1 8.26 3.95 22.95
C MET A 1 9.39 3.41 22.09
N ILE A 2 10.62 3.93 22.18
CA ILE A 2 11.75 3.50 21.32
C ILE A 2 12.06 2.02 21.47
N THR A 3 12.13 1.51 22.70
CA THR A 3 12.37 0.09 22.97
C THR A 3 11.30 -0.82 22.37
N VAL A 4 10.02 -0.43 22.50
CA VAL A 4 8.88 -1.15 21.89
C VAL A 4 9.02 -1.15 20.37
N CYS A 5 9.22 0.02 19.76
CA CYS A 5 9.39 0.13 18.32
C CYS A 5 10.55 -0.74 17.79
N ARG A 6 11.70 -0.74 18.46
CA ARG A 6 12.86 -1.55 18.07
C ARG A 6 12.57 -3.04 18.21
N HIS A 7 11.85 -3.44 19.25
CA HIS A 7 11.44 -4.83 19.44
C HIS A 7 10.50 -5.27 18.31
N GLU A 8 9.51 -4.45 17.99
CA GLU A 8 8.55 -4.70 16.91
C GLU A 8 9.23 -4.82 15.54
N LEU A 9 10.18 -3.94 15.24
CA LEU A 9 10.94 -4.01 13.98
C LEU A 9 11.75 -5.31 13.88
N LYS A 10 12.33 -5.78 14.99
CA LYS A 10 13.05 -7.07 15.01
C LYS A 10 12.11 -8.26 14.75
N LEU A 11 10.92 -8.24 15.32
CA LEU A 11 9.91 -9.29 15.09
C LEU A 11 9.37 -9.26 13.66
N GLY A 12 9.10 -8.06 13.14
CA GLY A 12 8.54 -7.85 11.80
C GLY A 12 9.55 -8.01 10.66
N PHE A 13 10.86 -8.08 10.94
CA PHE A 13 11.91 -8.05 9.91
C PHE A 13 11.78 -9.16 8.87
N LYS A 14 11.46 -10.40 9.29
CA LYS A 14 11.26 -11.52 8.35
C LYS A 14 10.07 -11.27 7.43
N THR A 15 8.95 -10.82 7.99
CA THR A 15 7.74 -10.48 7.22
C THR A 15 8.02 -9.37 6.23
N LEU A 16 8.71 -8.30 6.66
CA LEU A 16 9.14 -7.21 5.78
C LEU A 16 9.96 -7.74 4.60
N LEU A 17 10.98 -8.57 4.85
CA LEU A 17 11.82 -9.12 3.78
C LEU A 17 11.03 -10.00 2.82
N ILE A 18 10.21 -10.92 3.34
CA ILE A 18 9.41 -11.82 2.48
C ILE A 18 8.52 -10.99 1.55
N TRP A 19 7.75 -10.06 2.10
CA TRP A 19 6.81 -9.27 1.31
C TRP A 19 7.51 -8.32 0.34
N SER A 20 8.54 -7.59 0.78
CA SER A 20 9.25 -6.63 -0.07
C SER A 20 10.06 -7.32 -1.17
N LEU A 21 10.67 -8.48 -0.90
CA LEU A 21 11.34 -9.28 -1.92
C LEU A 21 10.32 -9.88 -2.89
N SER A 22 9.19 -10.43 -2.42
CA SER A 22 8.17 -10.98 -3.32
C SER A 22 7.59 -9.92 -4.26
N VAL A 23 7.16 -8.77 -3.74
CA VAL A 23 6.56 -7.70 -4.57
C VAL A 23 7.62 -6.98 -5.40
N GLY A 24 8.80 -6.73 -4.83
CA GLY A 24 9.92 -6.08 -5.50
C GLY A 24 10.47 -6.92 -6.65
N ILE A 25 10.77 -8.20 -6.42
CA ILE A 25 11.26 -9.12 -7.46
C ILE A 25 10.17 -9.34 -8.51
N MET A 26 8.90 -9.49 -8.14
CA MET A 26 7.82 -9.61 -9.13
C MET A 26 7.79 -8.40 -10.06
N GLY A 27 7.83 -7.18 -9.52
CA GLY A 27 7.86 -5.98 -10.36
C GLY A 27 9.15 -5.85 -11.18
N LEU A 28 10.32 -6.25 -10.65
CA LEU A 28 11.56 -6.34 -11.42
C LEU A 28 11.40 -7.30 -12.61
N LEU A 29 10.87 -8.50 -12.38
CA LEU A 29 10.65 -9.49 -13.42
C LEU A 29 9.69 -8.97 -14.49
N CYS A 30 8.60 -8.30 -14.10
CA CYS A 30 7.71 -7.62 -15.05
C CYS A 30 8.51 -6.65 -15.92
N ILE A 31 9.30 -5.75 -15.33
CA ILE A 31 10.11 -4.77 -16.08
C ILE A 31 11.04 -5.47 -17.06
N LEU A 32 11.82 -6.45 -16.61
CA LEU A 32 12.76 -7.17 -17.48
C LEU A 32 12.08 -7.92 -18.63
N MET A 33 10.81 -8.30 -18.47
CA MET A 33 10.03 -8.99 -19.49
C MET A 33 9.54 -8.04 -20.60
N TYR A 34 9.58 -6.71 -20.40
CA TYR A 34 9.11 -5.72 -21.36
C TYR A 34 9.71 -5.91 -22.76
N THR A 35 11.03 -6.08 -22.86
CA THR A 35 11.72 -6.21 -24.17
C THR A 35 11.32 -7.45 -24.94
N SER A 36 10.86 -8.49 -24.23
CA SER A 36 10.36 -9.72 -24.86
C SER A 36 8.94 -9.55 -25.42
N MET A 37 8.20 -8.54 -24.95
CA MET A 37 6.80 -8.31 -25.28
C MET A 37 6.58 -7.04 -26.11
N GLU A 38 7.56 -6.14 -26.20
CA GLU A 38 7.41 -4.81 -26.78
C GLU A 38 6.84 -4.84 -28.21
N GLY A 39 7.33 -5.74 -29.08
CA GLY A 39 6.82 -5.88 -30.44
C GLY A 39 5.35 -6.30 -30.50
N GLU A 40 4.98 -7.32 -29.73
CA GLU A 40 3.58 -7.79 -29.63
C GLU A 40 2.66 -6.74 -29.00
N MET A 41 3.17 -6.02 -28.00
CA MET A 41 2.45 -4.93 -27.33
C MET A 41 2.24 -3.74 -28.25
N ALA A 42 3.19 -3.41 -29.12
CA ALA A 42 3.05 -2.37 -30.14
C ALA A 42 1.96 -2.74 -31.15
N ASP A 43 1.95 -3.97 -31.65
CA ASP A 43 0.95 -4.46 -32.61
C ASP A 43 -0.47 -4.52 -32.00
N MET A 44 -0.57 -4.78 -30.69
CA MET A 44 -1.86 -4.84 -29.99
C MET A 44 -2.26 -3.54 -29.27
N ALA A 45 -1.42 -2.50 -29.26
CA ALA A 45 -1.66 -1.29 -28.47
C ALA A 45 -3.02 -0.64 -28.80
N GLU A 46 -3.35 -0.56 -30.09
CA GLU A 46 -4.62 0.01 -30.56
C GLU A 46 -5.80 -0.85 -30.10
N SER A 47 -5.67 -2.17 -30.16
CA SER A 47 -6.68 -3.12 -29.66
C SER A 47 -6.89 -2.96 -28.15
N PHE A 48 -5.81 -2.88 -27.36
CA PHE A 48 -5.88 -2.66 -25.91
C PHE A 48 -6.52 -1.33 -25.54
N SER A 49 -6.27 -0.26 -26.31
CA SER A 49 -6.87 1.05 -26.06
C SER A 49 -8.38 1.08 -26.31
N LYS A 50 -8.91 0.14 -27.10
CA LYS A 50 -10.32 0.06 -27.52
C LYS A 50 -11.16 -0.94 -26.71
N LEU A 51 -10.61 -1.55 -25.66
CA LEU A 51 -11.37 -2.46 -24.77
C LEU A 51 -12.35 -1.72 -23.83
N GLY A 52 -12.47 -0.39 -23.97
CA GLY A 52 -13.42 0.43 -23.23
C GLY A 52 -13.13 0.41 -21.73
N ALA A 53 -14.10 -0.06 -20.94
CA ALA A 53 -14.01 -0.15 -19.49
C ALA A 53 -12.73 -0.84 -18.98
N PHE A 54 -12.27 -1.88 -19.66
CA PHE A 54 -11.05 -2.58 -19.26
C PHE A 54 -9.82 -1.69 -19.42
N SER A 55 -9.73 -0.94 -20.53
CA SER A 55 -8.66 0.02 -20.78
C SER A 55 -8.64 1.14 -19.74
N ASP A 56 -9.83 1.60 -19.32
CA ASP A 56 -9.97 2.66 -18.32
C ASP A 56 -9.59 2.19 -16.91
N ALA A 57 -9.97 0.97 -16.53
CA ALA A 57 -9.63 0.39 -15.23
C ALA A 57 -8.11 0.32 -15.00
N PHE A 58 -7.36 -0.10 -16.02
CA PHE A 58 -5.90 -0.27 -15.96
C PHE A 58 -5.13 0.95 -16.49
N GLY A 59 -5.82 2.00 -16.93
CA GLY A 59 -5.21 3.24 -17.42
C GLY A 59 -4.50 3.10 -18.78
N MET A 60 -4.76 2.04 -19.54
CA MET A 60 -4.23 1.83 -20.89
C MET A 60 -4.79 2.84 -21.90
N SER A 61 -5.95 3.45 -21.62
CA SER A 61 -6.48 4.58 -22.39
C SER A 61 -5.71 5.89 -22.16
N THR A 62 -4.92 5.96 -21.08
CA THR A 62 -4.16 7.16 -20.71
C THR A 62 -2.69 7.06 -21.11
N LEU A 63 -2.06 5.91 -20.90
CA LEU A 63 -0.67 5.67 -21.25
C LEU A 63 -0.58 4.34 -22.01
N SER A 64 0.00 4.39 -23.21
CA SER A 64 0.08 3.20 -24.06
C SER A 64 0.93 2.11 -23.41
N ILE A 65 0.37 0.92 -23.27
CA ILE A 65 1.05 -0.26 -22.72
C ILE A 65 2.28 -0.68 -23.55
N ALA A 66 2.34 -0.26 -24.82
CA ALA A 66 3.48 -0.49 -25.69
C ALA A 66 4.73 0.34 -25.32
N THR A 67 4.60 1.30 -24.40
CA THR A 67 5.76 2.03 -23.86
C THR A 67 6.18 1.40 -22.54
N LEU A 68 7.47 1.42 -22.20
CA LEU A 68 7.95 0.91 -20.92
C LEU A 68 7.24 1.59 -19.73
N GLY A 69 6.98 2.89 -19.82
CA GLY A 69 6.23 3.63 -18.79
C GLY A 69 4.78 3.14 -18.64
N GLY A 70 4.09 2.85 -19.76
CA GLY A 70 2.72 2.31 -19.74
C GLY A 70 2.66 0.86 -19.27
N PHE A 71 3.63 0.04 -19.67
CA PHE A 71 3.78 -1.32 -19.18
C PHE A 71 4.06 -1.34 -17.67
N PHE A 72 5.01 -0.52 -17.21
CA PHE A 72 5.29 -0.34 -15.78
C PHE A 72 4.03 0.11 -15.04
N ALA A 73 3.32 1.11 -15.58
CA ALA A 73 2.13 1.64 -14.93
C ALA A 73 1.01 0.60 -14.80
N THR A 74 0.83 -0.23 -15.83
CA THR A 74 -0.23 -1.25 -15.87
C THR A 74 0.12 -2.44 -14.98
N GLU A 75 1.28 -3.06 -15.21
CA GLU A 75 1.66 -4.30 -14.55
C GLU A 75 2.28 -4.05 -13.17
N VAL A 76 3.38 -3.29 -13.12
CA VAL A 76 4.10 -3.03 -11.86
C VAL A 76 3.27 -2.16 -10.93
N GLY A 77 2.54 -1.18 -11.46
CA GLY A 77 1.61 -0.35 -10.70
C GLY A 77 0.54 -1.19 -10.00
N THR A 78 -0.05 -2.16 -10.69
CA THR A 78 -1.07 -3.07 -10.13
C THR A 78 -0.47 -4.03 -9.09
N VAL A 79 0.63 -4.70 -9.43
CA VAL A 79 1.33 -5.64 -8.53
C VAL A 79 1.78 -4.94 -7.25
N HIS A 80 2.39 -3.76 -7.37
CA HIS A 80 2.81 -2.97 -6.21
C HIS A 80 1.62 -2.46 -5.41
N GLY A 81 0.61 -1.89 -6.08
CA GLY A 81 -0.57 -1.34 -5.41
C GLY A 81 -1.27 -2.39 -4.53
N LEU A 82 -1.59 -3.54 -5.10
CA LEU A 82 -2.25 -4.61 -4.36
C LEU A 82 -1.34 -5.23 -3.29
N GLY A 83 -0.11 -5.59 -3.67
CA GLY A 83 0.83 -6.25 -2.76
C GLY A 83 1.22 -5.37 -1.57
N SER A 84 1.43 -4.08 -1.79
CA SER A 84 1.78 -3.12 -0.74
C SER A 84 0.60 -2.82 0.19
N ALA A 85 -0.62 -2.68 -0.35
CA ALA A 85 -1.83 -2.51 0.46
C ALA A 85 -2.10 -3.73 1.35
N MET A 86 -1.93 -4.94 0.81
CA MET A 86 -2.03 -6.19 1.59
C MET A 86 -0.97 -6.23 2.71
N PHE A 87 0.28 -5.90 2.40
CA PHE A 87 1.36 -5.83 3.40
C PHE A 87 1.05 -4.82 4.51
N ALA A 88 0.54 -3.64 4.15
CA ALA A 88 0.13 -2.60 5.09
C ALA A 88 -1.00 -3.09 6.01
N ALA A 89 -2.02 -3.70 5.41
CA ALA A 89 -3.17 -4.21 6.12
C ALA A 89 -2.80 -5.31 7.12
N ILE A 90 -2.02 -6.32 6.72
CA ILE A 90 -1.65 -7.42 7.64
C ILE A 90 -0.75 -6.94 8.77
N THR A 91 0.17 -6.00 8.49
CA THR A 91 1.13 -5.54 9.48
C THR A 91 0.44 -4.71 10.56
N ALA A 92 -0.55 -3.91 10.19
CA ALA A 92 -1.32 -3.10 11.13
C ALA A 92 -2.50 -3.84 11.79
N ALA A 93 -3.17 -4.77 11.11
CA ALA A 93 -4.37 -5.46 11.62
C ALA A 93 -4.16 -6.29 12.88
N VAL A 94 -2.91 -6.68 13.19
CA VAL A 94 -2.58 -7.51 14.35
C VAL A 94 -1.67 -6.81 15.37
N ILE A 95 -1.13 -5.63 15.06
CA ILE A 95 -0.02 -5.04 15.83
C ILE A 95 -0.38 -4.70 17.28
N LEU A 96 -1.64 -4.32 17.53
CA LEU A 96 -2.16 -3.96 18.85
C LEU A 96 -2.83 -5.14 19.56
N SER A 97 -3.42 -6.07 18.82
CA SER A 97 -4.15 -7.21 19.36
C SER A 97 -3.27 -8.43 19.67
N LYS A 98 -2.07 -8.52 19.10
CA LYS A 98 -1.24 -9.74 19.18
C LYS A 98 -0.79 -10.12 20.59
N GLU A 99 -0.61 -9.16 21.50
CA GLU A 99 -0.28 -9.48 22.89
C GLU A 99 -1.48 -10.04 23.66
N GLU A 100 -2.69 -9.56 23.36
CA GLU A 100 -3.94 -10.10 23.92
C GLU A 100 -4.21 -11.50 23.35
N ASP A 101 -4.11 -11.66 22.03
CA ASP A 101 -4.30 -12.93 21.32
C ASP A 101 -3.29 -14.00 21.75
N GLY A 102 -2.05 -13.58 22.05
CA GLY A 102 -0.98 -14.44 22.53
C GLY A 102 -0.93 -14.62 24.04
N HIS A 103 -1.88 -14.07 24.81
CA HIS A 103 -1.89 -14.10 26.28
C HIS A 103 -0.56 -13.61 26.92
N THR A 104 0.05 -12.57 26.34
CA THR A 104 1.29 -11.95 26.82
C THR A 104 1.11 -10.50 27.25
N GLY A 105 -0.13 -9.98 27.24
CA GLY A 105 -0.47 -8.62 27.64
C GLY A 105 -0.04 -8.29 29.07
N GLU A 106 -0.26 -9.20 30.03
CA GLU A 106 0.11 -9.01 31.44
C GLU A 106 1.62 -8.76 31.62
N PHE A 107 2.46 -9.44 30.82
CA PHE A 107 3.90 -9.25 30.86
C PHE A 107 4.30 -7.86 30.35
N LEU A 108 3.70 -7.40 29.24
CA LEU A 108 3.98 -6.07 28.70
C LEU A 108 3.64 -4.95 29.70
N TYR A 109 2.56 -5.11 30.45
CA TYR A 109 2.09 -4.12 31.43
C TYR A 109 2.69 -4.27 32.83
N SER A 110 3.37 -5.37 33.11
CA SER A 110 4.25 -5.48 34.30
C SER A 110 5.49 -4.59 34.18
N LEU A 111 5.89 -4.23 32.95
CA LEU A 111 6.99 -3.31 32.69
C LEU A 111 6.54 -1.87 32.91
N PRO A 112 7.45 -0.94 33.29
CA PRO A 112 7.13 0.47 33.50
C PRO A 112 6.91 1.21 32.16
N ILE A 113 5.95 0.76 31.35
CA ILE A 113 5.61 1.28 30.03
C ILE A 113 4.15 1.72 30.05
N SER A 114 3.91 3.00 29.72
CA SER A 114 2.54 3.49 29.58
C SER A 114 1.88 2.96 28.30
N ARG A 115 0.55 2.77 28.33
CA ARG A 115 -0.24 2.32 27.18
C ARG A 115 -0.02 3.19 25.94
N GLY A 116 0.00 4.52 26.10
CA GLY A 116 0.29 5.44 24.99
C GLY A 116 1.68 5.20 24.38
N SER A 117 2.69 4.98 25.22
CA SER A 117 4.06 4.67 24.79
C SER A 117 4.17 3.35 24.02
N ALA A 118 3.31 2.38 24.35
CA ALA A 118 3.19 1.10 23.63
C ALA A 118 2.54 1.30 22.25
N VAL A 119 1.38 1.99 22.18
CA VAL A 119 0.68 2.27 20.91
C VAL A 119 1.57 3.07 19.96
N THR A 120 2.22 4.13 20.45
CA THR A 120 3.11 4.95 19.61
C THR A 120 4.30 4.16 19.11
N GLY A 121 4.93 3.32 19.96
CA GLY A 121 6.04 2.47 19.54
C GLY A 121 5.63 1.49 18.43
N LYS A 122 4.44 0.90 18.55
CA LYS A 122 3.87 -0.05 17.59
C LYS A 122 3.47 0.63 16.28
N ALA A 123 2.73 1.74 16.33
CA ALA A 123 2.35 2.50 15.15
C ALA A 123 3.58 3.02 14.38
N LEU A 124 4.62 3.49 15.09
CA LEU A 124 5.87 3.91 14.47
C LEU A 124 6.60 2.75 13.80
N SER A 125 6.57 1.54 14.40
CA SER A 125 7.16 0.36 13.78
C SER A 125 6.46 -0.05 12.49
N VAL A 126 5.13 0.09 12.42
CA VAL A 126 4.35 -0.12 11.19
C VAL A 126 4.81 0.89 10.14
N LEU A 127 4.85 2.18 10.47
CA LEU A 127 5.29 3.22 9.53
C LEU A 127 6.70 2.97 8.98
N ILE A 128 7.66 2.62 9.85
CA ILE A 128 9.03 2.30 9.43
C ILE A 128 9.06 1.08 8.51
N ASN A 129 8.27 0.04 8.79
CA ASN A 129 8.14 -1.12 7.91
C ASN A 129 7.57 -0.74 6.53
N LEU A 130 6.56 0.14 6.46
CA LEU A 130 6.00 0.62 5.19
C LEU A 130 7.02 1.41 4.37
N VAL A 131 7.79 2.28 5.03
CA VAL A 131 8.86 3.05 4.38
C VAL A 131 9.94 2.11 3.86
N ALA A 132 10.40 1.15 4.68
CA ALA A 132 11.41 0.18 4.28
C ALA A 132 10.93 -0.70 3.11
N PHE A 133 9.68 -1.16 3.16
CA PHE A 133 9.05 -1.91 2.07
C PHE A 133 9.09 -1.11 0.76
N THR A 134 8.66 0.15 0.83
CA THR A 134 8.61 1.05 -0.34
C THR A 134 10.00 1.27 -0.93
N ILE A 135 11.02 1.48 -0.09
CA ILE A 135 12.41 1.66 -0.52
C ILE A 135 12.95 0.40 -1.19
N ILE A 136 12.73 -0.77 -0.60
CA ILE A 136 13.21 -2.06 -1.15
C ILE A 136 12.58 -2.30 -2.52
N CYS A 137 11.25 -2.17 -2.65
CA CYS A 137 10.57 -2.32 -3.93
C CYS A 137 11.04 -1.27 -4.95
N GLY A 138 11.18 -0.01 -4.55
CA GLY A 138 11.70 1.06 -5.40
C GLY A 138 13.10 0.77 -5.93
N ALA A 139 13.98 0.19 -5.10
CA ALA A 139 15.32 -0.22 -5.53
C ALA A 139 15.25 -1.30 -6.63
N PHE A 140 14.38 -2.30 -6.49
CA PHE A 140 14.15 -3.30 -7.55
C PHE A 140 13.65 -2.68 -8.85
N TYR A 141 12.76 -1.70 -8.78
CA TYR A 141 12.24 -1.02 -9.98
C TYR A 141 13.34 -0.23 -10.69
N VAL A 142 14.14 0.54 -9.94
CA VAL A 142 15.30 1.25 -10.49
C VAL A 142 16.29 0.28 -11.14
N ILE A 143 16.58 -0.85 -10.50
CA ILE A 143 17.44 -1.90 -11.09
C ILE A 143 16.87 -2.39 -12.42
N GLY A 144 15.55 -2.59 -12.51
CA GLY A 144 14.89 -3.01 -13.74
C GLY A 144 15.10 -2.04 -14.91
N PHE A 145 14.86 -0.74 -14.67
CA PHE A 145 15.07 0.29 -15.70
C PHE A 145 16.55 0.37 -16.13
N VAL A 146 17.48 0.37 -15.17
CA VAL A 146 18.92 0.42 -15.46
C VAL A 146 19.38 -0.82 -16.22
N ALA A 147 18.85 -2.00 -15.90
CA ALA A 147 19.18 -3.25 -16.60
C ALA A 147 18.73 -3.27 -18.06
N LEU A 148 17.66 -2.52 -18.39
CA LEU A 148 17.20 -2.34 -19.76
C LEU A 148 17.95 -1.21 -20.52
N GLY A 149 18.82 -0.46 -19.85
CA GLY A 149 19.49 0.70 -20.43
C GLY A 149 18.59 1.92 -20.60
N GLU A 150 17.46 1.95 -19.90
CA GLU A 150 16.44 3.00 -19.99
C GLU A 150 16.63 4.06 -18.90
N ASP A 151 16.32 5.32 -19.23
CA ASP A 151 16.41 6.42 -18.29
C ASP A 151 15.31 6.33 -17.23
N VAL A 152 15.72 6.40 -15.96
CA VAL A 152 14.76 6.43 -14.85
C VAL A 152 14.08 7.79 -14.81
N LEU A 153 12.77 7.80 -15.05
CA LEU A 153 11.88 8.94 -14.84
C LEU A 153 11.75 9.23 -13.34
N TRP A 154 12.77 9.86 -12.75
CA TRP A 154 12.91 10.02 -11.29
C TRP A 154 11.73 10.75 -10.64
N LYS A 155 11.21 11.78 -11.31
CA LYS A 155 10.09 12.58 -10.78
C LYS A 155 8.83 11.72 -10.67
N GLU A 156 8.50 10.99 -11.72
CA GLU A 156 7.35 10.10 -11.84
C GLU A 156 7.50 8.92 -10.88
N MET A 157 8.69 8.30 -10.83
CA MET A 157 9.01 7.18 -9.94
C MET A 157 8.88 7.56 -8.46
N LEU A 158 9.45 8.70 -8.05
CA LEU A 158 9.34 9.19 -6.67
C LEU A 158 7.90 9.60 -6.33
N THR A 159 7.17 10.18 -7.28
CA THR A 159 5.75 10.49 -7.11
C THR A 159 4.93 9.21 -6.92
N PHE A 160 5.19 8.18 -7.73
CA PHE A 160 4.55 6.87 -7.63
C PHE A 160 4.79 6.23 -6.27
N LEU A 161 6.05 6.09 -5.85
CA LEU A 161 6.41 5.51 -4.55
C LEU A 161 5.85 6.32 -3.38
N GLY A 162 5.87 7.66 -3.46
CA GLY A 162 5.32 8.53 -2.42
C GLY A 162 3.81 8.41 -2.28
N ARG A 163 3.08 8.34 -3.40
CA ARG A 163 1.62 8.12 -3.38
C ARG A 163 1.27 6.72 -2.90
N MET A 164 1.99 5.68 -3.33
CA MET A 164 1.81 4.33 -2.81
C MET A 164 2.07 4.24 -1.30
N LEU A 165 3.11 4.91 -0.80
CA LEU A 165 3.36 4.99 0.64
C LEU A 165 2.20 5.66 1.40
N LEU A 166 1.66 6.76 0.89
CA LEU A 166 0.52 7.44 1.52
C LEU A 166 -0.72 6.53 1.57
N MET A 167 -1.04 5.85 0.46
CA MET A 167 -2.11 4.85 0.43
C MET A 167 -1.86 3.73 1.45
N ASN A 168 -0.62 3.24 1.56
CA ASN A 168 -0.27 2.20 2.53
C ASN A 168 -0.46 2.68 3.98
N VAL A 169 -0.11 3.93 4.28
CA VAL A 169 -0.35 4.53 5.60
C VAL A 169 -1.85 4.67 5.88
N GLU A 170 -2.64 5.02 4.87
CA GLU A 170 -4.11 5.08 4.96
C GLU A 170 -4.71 3.70 5.27
N VAL A 171 -4.39 2.69 4.48
CA VAL A 171 -4.84 1.30 4.71
C VAL A 171 -4.39 0.79 6.08
N ALA A 172 -3.13 1.06 6.47
CA ALA A 172 -2.62 0.71 7.79
C ALA A 172 -3.39 1.41 8.91
N SER A 173 -3.77 2.69 8.75
CA SER A 173 -4.52 3.43 9.77
C SER A 173 -5.90 2.81 10.03
N VAL A 174 -6.61 2.41 8.97
CA VAL A 174 -7.93 1.79 9.09
C VAL A 174 -7.83 0.42 9.75
N THR A 175 -6.85 -0.39 9.35
CA THR A 175 -6.62 -1.72 9.92
C THR A 175 -6.04 -1.67 11.33
N LEU A 176 -5.35 -0.59 11.72
CA LEU A 176 -4.91 -0.34 13.09
C LEU A 176 -6.10 -0.20 14.05
N VAL A 177 -7.21 0.40 13.61
CA VAL A 177 -8.46 0.46 14.41
C VAL A 177 -9.04 -0.94 14.64
N ILE A 178 -9.02 -1.80 13.62
CA ILE A 178 -9.45 -3.21 13.75
C ILE A 178 -8.60 -3.91 14.81
N SER A 179 -7.28 -3.69 14.78
CA SER A 179 -6.36 -4.25 15.77
C SER A 179 -6.61 -3.69 17.17
N ALA A 180 -6.83 -2.38 17.30
CA ALA A 180 -7.12 -1.75 18.60
C ALA A 180 -8.40 -2.31 19.22
N ALA A 181 -9.47 -2.47 18.43
CA ALA A 181 -10.78 -2.90 18.90
C ALA A 181 -10.86 -4.42 19.17
N SER A 182 -9.96 -5.22 18.59
CA SER A 182 -10.02 -6.69 18.68
C SER A 182 -9.04 -7.22 19.72
N ALA A 183 -9.45 -8.23 20.50
CA ALA A 183 -8.54 -9.00 21.36
C ALA A 183 -7.92 -10.22 20.64
N LYS A 184 -8.36 -10.50 19.41
CA LYS A 184 -7.95 -11.66 18.62
C LYS A 184 -7.27 -11.25 17.32
N ASN A 185 -6.50 -12.16 16.74
CA ASN A 185 -5.94 -11.98 15.41
C ASN A 185 -7.04 -11.82 14.35
N ARG A 186 -7.08 -10.64 13.70
CA ARG A 186 -8.03 -10.30 12.62
C ARG A 186 -7.34 -10.08 11.27
N LEU A 187 -6.27 -10.82 10.98
CA LEU A 187 -5.52 -10.71 9.72
C LEU A 187 -6.44 -10.84 8.49
N GLY A 188 -7.39 -11.78 8.50
CA GLY A 188 -8.34 -11.97 7.39
C GLY A 188 -9.22 -10.74 7.13
N ALA A 189 -9.60 -10.00 8.17
CA ALA A 189 -10.37 -8.75 8.00
C ALA A 189 -9.50 -7.64 7.38
N GLY A 190 -8.23 -7.55 7.78
CA GLY A 190 -7.27 -6.62 7.16
C GLY A 190 -7.08 -6.89 5.67
N LEU A 191 -6.81 -8.15 5.30
CA LEU A 191 -6.67 -8.54 3.89
C LEU A 191 -7.94 -8.30 3.07
N GLY A 192 -9.10 -8.69 3.60
CA GLY A 192 -10.38 -8.46 2.94
C GLY A 192 -10.64 -6.99 2.69
N LEU A 193 -10.28 -6.11 3.63
CA LEU A 193 -10.43 -4.67 3.47
C LEU A 193 -9.52 -4.10 2.36
N ALA A 194 -8.26 -4.54 2.29
CA ALA A 194 -7.36 -4.13 1.21
C ALA A 194 -7.91 -4.52 -0.17
N LEU A 195 -8.47 -5.73 -0.29
CA LEU A 195 -9.12 -6.20 -1.53
C LEU A 195 -10.37 -5.40 -1.87
N VAL A 196 -11.20 -5.04 -0.88
CA VAL A 196 -12.39 -4.20 -1.08
C VAL A 196 -11.99 -2.80 -1.55
N PHE A 197 -10.94 -2.20 -0.97
CA PHE A 197 -10.45 -0.89 -1.41
C PHE A 197 -9.92 -0.92 -2.85
N TYR A 198 -9.23 -1.99 -3.23
CA TYR A 198 -8.79 -2.18 -4.61
C TYR A 198 -9.97 -2.36 -5.57
N ALA A 199 -10.94 -3.21 -5.23
CA ALA A 199 -12.14 -3.41 -6.03
C ALA A 199 -12.97 -2.12 -6.17
N TYR A 200 -13.04 -1.32 -5.11
CA TYR A 200 -13.70 -0.02 -5.14
C TYR A 200 -13.07 0.92 -6.17
N ASP A 201 -11.73 1.01 -6.23
CA ASP A 201 -11.04 1.85 -7.21
C ASP A 201 -11.25 1.35 -8.64
N LEU A 202 -11.15 0.03 -8.88
CA LEU A 202 -11.43 -0.56 -10.19
C LEU A 202 -12.86 -0.23 -10.65
N ILE A 203 -13.86 -0.43 -9.79
CA ILE A 203 -15.26 -0.12 -10.10
C ILE A 203 -15.43 1.37 -10.36
N GLY A 204 -14.82 2.23 -9.54
CA GLY A 204 -14.94 3.67 -9.67
C GLY A 204 -14.30 4.24 -10.95
N ARG A 205 -13.28 3.58 -11.49
CA ARG A 205 -12.68 3.95 -12.79
C ARG A 205 -13.56 3.57 -13.97
N VAL A 206 -14.33 2.50 -13.85
CA VAL A 206 -15.19 1.96 -14.91
C VAL A 206 -16.58 2.60 -14.93
N VAL A 207 -17.17 2.78 -13.75
CA VAL A 207 -18.57 3.21 -13.60
C VAL A 207 -18.64 4.74 -13.60
N PRO A 208 -19.27 5.39 -14.59
CA PRO A 208 -19.33 6.86 -14.68
C PRO A 208 -19.89 7.53 -13.42
N ASP A 209 -20.95 6.96 -12.84
CA ASP A 209 -21.63 7.50 -11.66
C ASP A 209 -20.77 7.46 -10.38
N MET A 210 -19.71 6.66 -10.38
CA MET A 210 -18.80 6.51 -9.25
C MET A 210 -17.59 7.45 -9.31
N LYS A 211 -17.37 8.16 -10.42
CA LYS A 211 -16.20 9.03 -10.62
C LYS A 211 -16.10 10.13 -9.57
N ASP A 212 -17.24 10.73 -9.20
CA ASP A 212 -17.32 11.79 -8.19
C ASP A 212 -17.06 11.28 -6.77
N TYR A 213 -17.14 9.96 -6.54
CA TYR A 213 -16.90 9.34 -5.24
C TYR A 213 -15.51 8.75 -5.10
N LEU A 214 -14.79 8.54 -6.22
CA LEU A 214 -13.49 7.87 -6.27
C LEU A 214 -12.51 8.40 -5.21
N PHE A 215 -12.55 9.71 -4.92
CA PHE A 215 -11.67 10.37 -3.95
C PHE A 215 -11.72 9.81 -2.52
N MET A 216 -12.75 9.03 -2.17
CA MET A 216 -12.88 8.38 -0.86
C MET A 216 -12.02 7.13 -0.72
N GLY A 217 -11.60 6.51 -1.83
CA GLY A 217 -10.82 5.29 -1.83
C GLY A 217 -9.31 5.56 -1.68
N PRO A 218 -8.56 4.71 -0.96
CA PRO A 218 -7.13 4.91 -0.74
C PRO A 218 -6.30 4.78 -2.03
N PHE A 219 -6.81 4.06 -3.04
CA PHE A 219 -6.18 3.91 -4.35
C PHE A 219 -6.43 5.08 -5.33
N SER A 220 -7.29 6.04 -4.96
CA SER A 220 -7.80 7.05 -5.89
C SER A 220 -6.73 7.98 -6.48
N PHE A 221 -5.61 8.15 -5.78
CA PHE A 221 -4.48 8.99 -6.20
C PHE A 221 -3.26 8.18 -6.65
N THR A 222 -3.30 6.84 -6.61
CA THR A 222 -2.11 5.98 -6.85
C THR A 222 -2.01 5.43 -8.26
N ASN A 223 -2.91 5.80 -9.19
CA ASN A 223 -2.87 5.30 -10.55
C ASN A 223 -1.56 5.67 -11.24
N ALA A 224 -0.78 4.66 -11.59
CA ALA A 224 0.53 4.86 -12.20
C ALA A 224 0.43 5.47 -13.60
N SER A 225 -0.60 5.12 -14.39
CA SER A 225 -0.78 5.66 -15.74
C SER A 225 -1.06 7.16 -15.71
N GLU A 226 -1.84 7.65 -14.74
CA GLU A 226 -2.02 9.09 -14.47
C GLU A 226 -0.71 9.76 -14.04
N ILE A 227 0.06 9.13 -13.15
CA ILE A 227 1.33 9.68 -12.65
C ILE A 227 2.36 9.82 -13.78
N PHE A 228 2.56 8.77 -14.56
CA PHE A 228 3.56 8.73 -15.65
C PHE A 228 3.13 9.52 -16.89
N SER A 229 1.83 9.80 -17.05
CA SER A 229 1.34 10.75 -18.08
C SER A 229 1.31 12.20 -17.60
N GLY A 230 1.71 12.48 -16.36
CA GLY A 230 1.72 13.82 -15.79
C GLY A 230 0.33 14.38 -15.44
N LYS A 231 -0.71 13.54 -15.42
CA LYS A 231 -2.05 13.95 -14.97
C LYS A 231 -2.04 14.20 -13.46
N ALA A 232 -2.75 15.25 -13.05
CA ALA A 232 -2.96 15.53 -11.64
C ALA A 232 -3.86 14.44 -11.01
N ALA A 233 -3.62 14.12 -9.74
CA ALA A 233 -4.53 13.28 -8.98
C ALA A 233 -5.93 13.93 -8.90
N PRO A 234 -7.01 13.15 -8.74
CA PRO A 234 -8.33 13.69 -8.50
C PRO A 234 -8.31 14.71 -7.34
N SER A 235 -8.97 15.86 -7.55
CA SER A 235 -8.96 16.96 -6.60
C SER A 235 -9.54 16.52 -5.26
N GLY A 236 -8.76 16.63 -4.19
CA GLY A 236 -9.18 16.29 -2.84
C GLY A 236 -8.77 14.90 -2.35
N SER A 237 -8.37 13.97 -3.23
CA SER A 237 -7.97 12.59 -2.84
C SER A 237 -6.81 12.54 -1.83
N ILE A 238 -5.81 13.40 -1.96
CA ILE A 238 -4.69 13.43 -1.02
C ILE A 238 -5.14 14.02 0.33
N VAL A 239 -6.03 15.01 0.30
CA VAL A 239 -6.57 15.65 1.50
C VAL A 239 -7.47 14.67 2.26
N SER A 240 -8.34 13.93 1.57
CA SER A 240 -9.16 12.88 2.16
C SER A 240 -8.29 11.82 2.82
N ALA A 241 -7.25 11.33 2.14
CA ALA A 241 -6.32 10.35 2.70
C ALA A 241 -5.67 10.83 4.01
N VAL A 242 -5.20 12.08 4.06
CA VAL A 242 -4.60 12.66 5.28
C VAL A 242 -5.64 12.77 6.41
N VAL A 243 -6.87 13.19 6.10
CA VAL A 243 -7.96 13.26 7.09
C VAL A 243 -8.32 11.88 7.61
N VAL A 244 -8.45 10.87 6.73
CA VAL A 244 -8.70 9.47 7.10
C VAL A 244 -7.60 8.97 8.02
N VAL A 245 -6.32 9.13 7.65
CA VAL A 245 -5.19 8.74 8.49
C VAL A 245 -5.28 9.38 9.87
N ALA A 246 -5.51 10.69 9.96
CA ALA A 246 -5.58 11.40 11.23
C ALA A 246 -6.73 10.88 12.11
N VAL A 247 -7.93 10.71 11.54
CA VAL A 247 -9.13 10.24 12.25
C VAL A 247 -8.96 8.80 12.73
N PHE A 248 -8.48 7.89 11.87
CA PHE A 248 -8.35 6.48 12.22
C PHE A 248 -7.20 6.23 13.19
N VAL A 249 -6.07 6.94 13.08
CA VAL A 249 -5.00 6.88 14.10
C VAL A 249 -5.52 7.39 15.45
N ALA A 250 -6.20 8.54 15.49
CA ALA A 250 -6.77 9.06 16.74
C ALA A 250 -7.79 8.07 17.34
N SER A 251 -8.63 7.47 16.50
CA SER A 251 -9.60 6.44 16.91
C SER A 251 -8.91 5.21 17.50
N ALA A 252 -7.87 4.69 16.85
CA ALA A 252 -7.11 3.56 17.36
C ALA A 252 -6.46 3.85 18.73
N TYR A 253 -5.91 5.05 18.91
CA TYR A 253 -5.36 5.50 20.19
C TYR A 253 -6.43 5.57 21.28
N THR A 254 -7.56 6.21 21.01
CA THR A 254 -8.63 6.36 22.01
C THR A 254 -9.24 5.02 22.43
N ILE A 255 -9.43 4.10 21.47
CA ILE A 255 -9.92 2.75 21.72
C ILE A 255 -8.92 2.00 22.59
N TYR A 256 -7.64 1.94 22.19
CA TYR A 256 -6.64 1.15 22.89
C TYR A 256 -6.34 1.66 24.30
N LEU A 257 -6.33 2.98 24.51
CA LEU A 257 -6.09 3.56 25.84
C LEU A 257 -7.20 3.21 26.84
N LYS A 258 -8.46 3.15 26.36
CA LYS A 258 -9.64 2.84 27.19
C LYS A 258 -9.93 1.35 27.34
N LYS A 259 -9.30 0.51 26.51
CA LYS A 259 -9.57 -0.93 26.49
C LYS A 259 -9.14 -1.60 27.79
N ASP A 260 -9.97 -2.50 28.31
CA ASP A 260 -9.56 -3.37 29.40
C ASP A 260 -8.69 -4.50 28.85
N LEU A 261 -7.52 -4.71 29.45
CA LEU A 261 -6.48 -5.63 28.98
C LEU A 261 -6.24 -6.77 29.98
N ALA A 262 -7.10 -6.88 31.00
CA ALA A 262 -7.04 -7.90 32.04
C ALA A 262 -7.75 -9.22 31.66
N SER A 263 -7.81 -9.56 30.37
CA SER A 263 -8.43 -10.80 29.86
C SER A 263 -7.48 -11.64 29.03
#